data_AF-A0A553ZS32-F1
#
_entry.id   AF-A0A553ZS32-F1
#
_cell.length_a   1.000
_cell.length_b   1.000
_cell.length_c   1.000
_cell.angle_alpha   90.00
_cell.angle_beta   90.00
_cell.angle_gamma   90.00
#
_symmetry.space_group_name_H-M   'P 1'
#
loop_
_entity.id
_entity.type
_entity.pdbx_description
1 polymer ?
#
loop_
_entity_poly.entity_id
_entity_poly.type
_entity_poly.pdbx_seq_one_letter_code
_entity_poly.pdbx_strand_id
1 'polypeptide(L)' 'DLNGGQEALEERARNELSMTRPGETFYRLVPDASKRAQSAGQNNR' A
#
# COMPACT_ATOMS: atom_id res chain seq x y z
N ASP A 1 11.04 -2.57 27.75
CA ASP A 1 11.56 -1.68 26.71
C ASP A 1 10.37 -1.15 25.92
N LEU A 2 10.27 0.17 25.73
CA LEU A 2 9.12 0.80 25.08
C LEU A 2 9.30 0.94 23.56
N ASN A 3 10.50 0.64 23.03
CA ASN A 3 10.83 0.87 21.62
C ASN A 3 10.13 -0.14 20.71
N GLY A 4 10.07 -1.41 21.10
CA GLY A 4 9.39 -2.44 20.30
C GLY A 4 7.88 -2.19 20.10
N GLY A 5 7.23 -1.50 21.04
CA GLY A 5 5.81 -1.12 20.90
C GLY A 5 5.59 0.01 19.89
N GLN A 6 6.54 0.95 19.81
CA GLN A 6 6.47 2.06 18.86
C GLN A 6 6.74 1.60 17.43
N GLU A 7 7.68 0.67 17.24
CA GLU A 7 7.93 0.04 15.94
C GLU A 7 6.69 -0.72 15.43
N ALA A 8 6.06 -1.52 16.30
CA ALA A 8 4.84 -2.25 15.95
C ALA A 8 3.66 -1.33 15.59
N LEU A 9 3.54 -0.18 16.26
CA LEU A 9 2.51 0.81 15.96
C LEU A 9 2.77 1.49 14.61
N GLU A 10 4.01 1.88 14.34
CA GLU A 10 4.38 2.49 13.07
C GLU A 10 4.16 1.52 11.90
N GLU A 11 4.57 0.25 12.05
CA GLU A 11 4.33 -0.78 11.04
C GLU A 11 2.84 -0.89 10.68
N ARG A 12 1.96 -0.97 11.68
CA ARG A 12 0.51 -1.00 11.47
C ARG A 12 0.01 0.25 10.75
N ALA A 13 0.44 1.44 11.17
CA ALA A 13 0.01 2.70 10.57
C ALA A 13 0.39 2.79 9.07
N ARG A 14 1.57 2.27 8.72
CA ARG A 14 2.07 2.22 7.34
C ARG A 14 1.31 1.18 6.50
N ASN A 15 1.20 -0.04 7.03
CA ASN A 15 0.69 -1.19 6.28
C ASN A 15 -0.82 -1.17 6.12
N GLU A 16 -1.56 -0.77 7.16
CA GLU A 16 -3.02 -0.87 7.19
C GLU A 16 -3.70 0.47 6.85
N LEU A 17 -3.13 1.58 7.31
CA LEU A 17 -3.77 2.90 7.19
C LEU A 17 -3.12 3.79 6.13
N SER A 18 -2.02 3.35 5.50
CA SER A 18 -1.25 4.15 4.55
C SER A 18 -0.85 5.52 5.12
N MET A 19 -0.62 5.60 6.44
CA MET A 19 -0.22 6.84 7.08
C MET A 19 1.23 7.19 6.73
N THR A 20 1.46 8.47 6.47
CA THR A 20 2.78 9.02 6.15
C THR A 20 3.25 9.97 7.24
N ARG A 21 4.55 10.20 7.29
CA ARG A 21 5.12 11.20 8.20
C ARG A 21 4.96 12.62 7.60
N PRO A 22 4.92 13.67 8.43
CA PRO A 22 4.91 15.04 7.93
C PRO A 22 6.11 15.31 7.01
N GLY A 23 5.85 15.88 5.82
CA GLY A 23 6.87 16.15 4.81
C GLY A 23 7.29 14.95 3.95
N GLU A 24 6.69 13.77 4.16
CA GLU A 24 6.96 12.58 3.36
C GLU A 24 6.05 12.51 2.12
N THR A 25 6.63 12.17 0.96
CA THR A 25 5.89 11.90 -0.27
C THR A 25 5.65 10.40 -0.41
N PHE A 26 4.39 10.01 -0.60
CA PHE A 26 3.99 8.60 -0.77
C PHE A 26 3.45 8.33 -2.17
N TYR A 27 3.90 7.23 -2.78
CA TYR A 27 3.49 6.81 -4.12
C TYR A 27 2.76 5.47 -4.05
N ARG A 28 1.55 5.44 -4.61
CA ARG A 28 0.84 4.19 -4.88
C ARG A 28 0.92 3.89 -6.37
N LEU A 29 1.55 2.76 -6.71
CA LEU A 29 1.60 2.28 -8.09
C LEU A 29 0.22 1.74 -8.48
N VAL A 30 -0.45 2.45 -9.40
CA VAL A 30 -1.70 1.98 -10.00
C VAL A 30 -1.32 1.35 -11.34
N PRO A 31 -1.64 0.06 -11.57
CA PRO A 31 -1.41 -0.54 -12.87
C PRO A 31 -2.27 0.17 -13.92
N ASP A 32 -1.72 0.32 -15.12
CA ASP A 32 -2.39 0.96 -16.23
C ASP A 32 -3.78 0.33 -16.48
N ALA A 33 -4.80 1.18 -16.65
CA ALA A 33 -6.19 0.74 -16.83
C ALA A 33 -6.35 -0.15 -18.07
N SER A 34 -5.56 0.07 -19.11
CA SER A 34 -5.53 -0.77 -20.31
C SER A 34 -5.01 -2.17 -20.02
N LYS A 35 -4.09 -2.35 -19.06
CA LYS A 35 -3.61 -3.68 -18.62
C LYS A 35 -4.66 -4.43 -17.80
N ARG A 36 -5.48 -3.73 -17.00
CA ARG A 36 -6.58 -4.36 -16.22
C ARG A 36 -7.66 -4.98 -17.12
N ALA A 37 -8.00 -4.31 -18.23
CA ALA A 37 -9.00 -4.81 -19.17
C ALA A 37 -8.53 -6.12 -19.85
N GLN A 38 -7.23 -6.25 -20.11
CA GLN A 38 -6.65 -7.45 -20.73
C GLN A 38 -6.64 -8.66 -19.77
N SER A 39 -6.34 -8.45 -18.48
CA SER A 39 -6.34 -9.54 -17.50
C SER A 39 -7.75 -10.00 -17.10
N ALA A 40 -8.73 -9.09 -17.07
CA ALA A 40 -10.11 -9.43 -16.72
C ALA A 40 -10.81 -10.29 -17.79
N GLY A 41 -10.39 -10.20 -19.07
CA GLY A 41 -10.93 -11.02 -20.16
C GLY A 41 -10.32 -12.43 -20.27
N GLN A 42 -9.21 -12.70 -19.56
CA GLN A 42 -8.53 -14.00 -19.57
C GLN A 42 -9.08 -14.97 -18.51
N ASN A 43 -9.57 -14.44 -17.38
CA ASN A 43 -10.03 -15.25 -16.25
C ASN A 43 -11.44 -15.85 -16.41
N ASN A 44 -12.06 -15.68 -17.59
CA ASN A 44 -13.40 -16.18 -17.89
C ASN A 44 -13.42 -17.10 -19.13
N ARG A 45 -12.35 -17.88 -19.33
CA ARG A 45 -12.27 -18.95 -20.35
C ARG A 45 -11.82 -20.24 -19.72
#